data_AF-A0A2N5FT10-F1
#
_entry.id   AF-A0A2N5FT10-F1
#
_cell.length_a   1.000
_cell.length_b   1.000
_cell.length_c   1.000
_cell.angle_alpha   90.00
_cell.angle_beta   90.00
_cell.angle_gamma   90.00
#
_symmetry.space_group_name_H-M   'P 1'
#
loop_
_entity.id
_entity.type
_entity.pdbx_description
1 polymer ?
#
loop_
_entity_poly.entity_id
_entity_poly.type
_entity_poly.pdbx_seq_one_letter_code
_entity_poly.pdbx_strand_id
1 'polypeptide(L)'
;MRSDRYTGRRTIRWKIPFLILLTAAAVLLIFYYSTSLIKIESPKKDLGQKVVIELPAGKNIYTYEKLLIKENGKLYYKGERNEIDLTGGRIIYEDWD
;
A
#
# COMPACT_ATOMS: atom_id res chain seq x y z
N MET A 1 48.62 47.85 -38.58
CA MET A 1 47.69 46.73 -38.84
C MET A 1 48.18 45.50 -38.10
N ARG A 2 47.67 45.22 -36.89
CA ARG A 2 47.83 43.95 -36.18
C ARG A 2 46.62 43.79 -35.27
N SER A 3 45.80 42.78 -35.56
CA SER A 3 44.51 42.54 -34.95
C SER A 3 44.66 41.84 -33.60
N ASP A 4 44.12 42.45 -32.55
CA ASP A 4 43.90 41.79 -31.27
C ASP A 4 42.85 40.67 -31.44
N ARG A 5 43.28 39.43 -31.24
CA ARG A 5 42.37 38.28 -31.20
C ARG A 5 41.78 38.18 -29.79
N TYR A 6 40.54 38.64 -29.68
CA TYR A 6 39.71 38.63 -28.49
C TYR A 6 39.58 37.22 -27.85
N THR A 7 39.75 37.21 -26.54
CA THR A 7 39.69 36.09 -25.60
C THR A 7 38.24 35.66 -25.32
N GLY A 8 37.68 34.78 -26.15
CA GLY A 8 36.28 34.34 -26.06
C GLY A 8 36.03 32.92 -25.48
N ARG A 9 36.89 32.36 -24.62
CA ARG A 9 36.76 30.94 -24.17
C ARG A 9 36.41 30.71 -22.70
N ARG A 10 36.17 31.75 -21.88
CA ARG A 10 35.96 31.58 -20.42
C ARG A 10 34.52 31.34 -19.96
N THR A 11 33.51 31.68 -20.75
CA THR A 11 32.09 31.65 -20.30
C THR A 11 31.39 30.30 -20.46
N ILE A 12 31.94 29.38 -21.27
CA ILE A 12 31.33 28.05 -21.52
C ILE A 12 31.64 27.05 -20.40
N ARG A 13 32.77 27.19 -19.68
CA ARG A 13 33.20 26.25 -18.63
C ARG A 13 32.23 26.15 -17.45
N TRP A 14 31.44 27.19 -17.17
CA TRP A 14 30.51 27.22 -16.04
C TRP A 14 29.06 26.87 -16.41
N LYS A 15 28.72 26.83 -17.71
CA LYS A 15 27.37 26.46 -18.16
C LYS A 15 27.11 24.96 -18.10
N ILE A 16 28.16 24.15 -18.29
CA ILE A 16 28.10 22.68 -18.24
C ILE A 16 27.73 22.17 -16.83
N PRO A 17 28.41 22.56 -15.73
CA PRO A 17 28.04 22.09 -14.40
C PRO A 17 26.64 22.58 -13.97
N PHE A 18 26.24 23.78 -14.42
CA PHE A 18 24.91 24.31 -14.15
C PHE A 18 23.81 23.48 -14.84
N LEU A 19 24.01 23.09 -16.11
CA LEU A 19 23.10 22.22 -16.83
C LEU A 19 22.98 20.83 -16.19
N ILE A 20 24.10 20.26 -15.73
CA ILE A 20 24.12 18.96 -15.04
C ILE A 20 23.35 19.02 -13.71
N LEU A 21 23.51 20.10 -12.95
CA LEU A 21 22.77 20.28 -11.69
C LEU A 21 21.27 20.39 -11.94
N LEU A 22 20.87 21.10 -13.00
CA LEU A 22 19.47 21.33 -13.34
C LEU A 22 18.78 20.05 -13.83
N THR A 23 19.49 19.23 -14.62
CA THR A 23 18.97 17.92 -15.03
C THR A 23 18.90 16.94 -13.85
N ALA A 24 19.88 16.94 -12.95
CA ALA A 24 19.84 16.10 -11.75
C ALA A 24 18.67 16.47 -10.83
N ALA A 25 18.42 17.76 -10.62
CA ALA A 25 17.28 18.23 -9.82
C ALA A 25 15.93 17.85 -10.46
N ALA A 26 15.81 17.97 -11.79
CA ALA A 26 14.60 17.56 -12.52
C ALA A 26 14.33 16.06 -12.39
N VAL A 27 15.37 15.21 -12.52
CA VAL A 27 15.24 13.75 -12.35
C VAL A 27 14.78 13.39 -10.93
N LEU A 28 15.34 14.03 -9.90
CA LEU A 28 14.94 13.80 -8.51
C LEU A 28 13.49 14.21 -8.24
N LEU A 29 13.05 15.34 -8.79
CA LEU A 29 11.65 15.79 -8.68
C LEU A 29 10.68 14.81 -9.34
N ILE A 30 11.01 14.33 -10.55
CA ILE A 30 10.19 13.34 -11.26
C ILE A 30 10.13 12.02 -10.48
N PHE A 31 11.26 11.58 -9.92
CA PHE A 31 11.33 10.36 -9.10
C PHE A 31 10.52 10.47 -7.80
N TYR A 32 10.57 11.63 -7.12
CA TYR A 32 9.77 11.87 -5.93
C TYR A 32 8.27 11.93 -6.26
N TYR A 33 7.91 12.57 -7.35
CA TYR A 33 6.52 12.65 -7.78
C TYR A 33 5.98 11.28 -8.21
N SER A 34 6.76 10.49 -8.97
CA SER A 34 6.35 9.15 -9.40
C SER A 34 6.19 8.19 -8.22
N THR A 35 7.08 8.23 -7.22
CA THR A 35 6.96 7.42 -6.00
C THR A 35 5.74 7.82 -5.16
N SER A 36 5.38 9.11 -5.12
CA SER A 36 4.17 9.56 -4.43
C SER A 36 2.86 9.13 -5.11
N LEU A 37 2.89 8.97 -6.45
CA LEU A 37 1.75 8.53 -7.25
C LEU A 37 1.54 7.02 -7.22
N ILE A 38 2.58 6.24 -6.92
CA ILE A 38 2.46 4.81 -6.67
C ILE A 38 1.92 4.63 -5.23
N LYS A 39 0.70 5.12 -5.01
CA LYS A 39 -0.15 4.55 -3.97
C LYS A 39 -0.49 3.15 -4.44
N ILE A 40 0.27 2.18 -3.94
CA ILE A 40 -0.19 0.79 -3.89
C ILE A 40 -1.41 0.85 -2.98
N GLU A 41 -2.56 1.14 -3.55
CA GLU A 41 -3.84 0.87 -2.92
C GLU A 41 -3.84 -0.64 -2.74
N SER A 42 -3.44 -1.10 -1.55
CA SER A 42 -3.61 -2.49 -1.15
C SER A 42 -5.03 -2.87 -1.58
N PRO A 43 -5.21 -3.94 -2.38
CA PRO A 43 -6.53 -4.30 -2.86
C PRO A 43 -7.42 -4.34 -1.62
N LYS A 44 -8.42 -3.45 -1.57
CA LYS A 44 -9.38 -3.43 -0.46
C LYS A 44 -10.05 -4.79 -0.50
N LYS A 45 -9.52 -5.71 0.31
CA LYS A 45 -9.99 -7.08 0.38
C LYS A 45 -11.40 -6.96 0.92
N ASP A 46 -12.39 -7.14 0.06
CA ASP A 46 -13.78 -7.16 0.47
C ASP A 46 -13.99 -8.42 1.30
N LEU A 47 -13.98 -8.27 2.62
CA LEU A 47 -14.11 -9.35 3.59
C LEU A 47 -15.58 -9.74 3.84
N GLY A 48 -16.55 -9.04 3.21
CA GLY A 48 -17.97 -9.24 3.44
C GLY A 48 -18.48 -8.56 4.71
N GLN A 49 -19.63 -9.01 5.20
CA GLN A 49 -20.27 -8.41 6.38
C GLN A 49 -19.53 -8.76 7.68
N LYS A 50 -19.59 -7.85 8.64
CA LYS A 50 -19.12 -8.08 10.02
C LYS A 50 -20.09 -9.04 10.72
N VAL A 51 -19.55 -10.02 11.45
CA VAL A 51 -20.31 -11.08 12.12
C VAL A 51 -19.70 -11.42 13.47
N VAL A 52 -20.55 -11.56 14.48
CA VAL A 52 -20.18 -11.99 15.84
C VAL A 52 -20.45 -13.48 15.97
N ILE A 53 -19.50 -14.20 16.55
CA ILE A 53 -19.64 -15.63 16.80
C ILE A 53 -19.60 -15.85 18.29
N GLU A 54 -20.74 -16.24 18.83
CA GLU A 54 -20.90 -16.63 20.22
C GLU A 54 -20.54 -18.10 20.36
N LEU A 55 -19.40 -18.37 21.00
CA LEU A 55 -18.99 -19.73 21.31
C LEU A 55 -19.77 -20.28 22.51
N PRO A 56 -20.03 -21.59 22.57
CA PRO A 56 -20.71 -22.23 23.69
C PRO A 56 -19.95 -22.08 25.03
N ALA A 57 -18.66 -21.74 24.98
CA ALA A 57 -17.86 -21.39 26.15
C ALA A 57 -18.11 -19.96 26.68
N GLY A 58 -19.06 -19.21 26.12
CA GLY A 58 -19.37 -17.83 26.51
C GLY A 58 -18.39 -16.77 25.98
N LYS A 59 -17.57 -17.13 24.99
CA LYS A 59 -16.60 -16.22 24.36
C LYS A 59 -17.14 -15.71 23.03
N ASN A 60 -17.08 -14.40 22.82
CA ASN A 60 -17.48 -13.77 21.57
C ASN A 60 -16.28 -13.52 20.67
N ILE A 61 -16.41 -13.86 19.39
CA ILE A 61 -15.40 -13.62 18.36
C ILE A 61 -15.98 -12.70 17.29
N TYR A 62 -15.33 -11.57 17.08
CA TYR A 62 -15.69 -10.58 16.08
C TYR A 62 -14.88 -10.85 14.81
N THR A 63 -15.54 -11.25 13.73
CA THR A 63 -14.91 -11.56 12.44
C THR A 63 -15.77 -11.11 11.24
N TYR A 64 -15.32 -11.41 10.03
CA TYR A 64 -16.05 -11.17 8.79
C TYR A 64 -16.57 -12.46 8.18
N GLU A 65 -17.68 -12.36 7.45
CA GLU A 65 -18.40 -13.45 6.82
C GLU A 65 -17.52 -14.29 5.90
N LYS A 66 -16.70 -13.67 5.03
CA LYS A 66 -15.86 -14.42 4.08
C LYS A 66 -14.69 -15.15 4.73
N LEU A 67 -14.42 -14.87 6.01
CA LEU A 67 -13.44 -15.61 6.79
C LEU A 67 -14.07 -16.86 7.44
N LEU A 68 -15.39 -17.06 7.32
CA LEU A 68 -16.08 -18.23 7.83
C LEU A 68 -16.27 -19.27 6.73
N ILE A 69 -15.76 -20.46 6.97
CA ILE A 69 -15.84 -21.59 6.06
C ILE A 69 -16.58 -22.72 6.75
N LYS A 70 -17.57 -23.29 6.04
CA LYS A 70 -18.30 -24.47 6.49
C LYS A 70 -17.84 -25.68 5.69
N GLU A 71 -17.03 -26.53 6.31
CA GLU A 71 -16.53 -27.77 5.71
C GLU A 71 -16.95 -28.97 6.57
N ASN A 72 -17.49 -30.01 5.94
CA ASN A 72 -17.87 -31.27 6.62
C ASN A 72 -18.80 -31.09 7.84
N GLY A 73 -19.72 -30.12 7.77
CA GLY A 73 -20.65 -29.81 8.87
C GLY A 73 -20.03 -29.04 10.04
N LYS A 74 -18.74 -28.73 9.99
CA LYS A 74 -18.00 -27.93 10.96
C LYS A 74 -17.82 -26.50 10.48
N LEU A 75 -17.79 -25.56 11.42
CA LEU A 75 -17.64 -24.14 11.14
C LEU A 75 -16.23 -23.71 11.55
N TYR A 76 -15.49 -23.12 10.63
CA TYR A 76 -14.14 -22.66 10.84
C TYR A 76 -14.01 -21.18 10.52
N TYR A 77 -13.23 -20.47 11.32
CA TYR A 77 -12.68 -19.18 10.93
C TYR A 77 -11.31 -19.40 10.30
N LYS A 78 -11.12 -18.91 9.08
CA LYS A 78 -9.88 -18.99 8.32
C LYS A 78 -9.38 -17.58 8.00
N GLY A 79 -8.58 -17.05 8.92
CA GLY A 79 -7.81 -15.84 8.69
C GLY A 79 -6.59 -16.10 7.80
N GLU A 80 -5.80 -15.06 7.51
CA GLU A 80 -4.62 -15.20 6.64
C GLU A 80 -3.51 -16.09 7.22
N ARG A 81 -3.46 -16.22 8.55
CA ARG A 81 -2.42 -16.99 9.25
C ARG A 81 -2.95 -17.97 10.29
N ASN A 82 -4.24 -17.87 10.62
CA ASN A 82 -4.84 -18.61 11.73
C ASN A 82 -6.13 -19.27 11.28
N GLU A 83 -6.30 -20.52 11.67
CA GLU A 83 -7.56 -21.26 11.58
C GLU A 83 -8.08 -21.49 13.00
N ILE A 84 -9.35 -21.16 13.26
CA ILE A 84 -10.00 -21.35 14.55
C ILE A 84 -11.24 -22.20 14.33
N ASP A 85 -11.35 -23.29 15.07
CA ASP A 85 -12.58 -24.10 15.10
C ASP A 85 -13.66 -23.34 15.88
N LEU A 86 -14.78 -23.09 15.21
CA LEU A 86 -15.95 -22.39 15.73
C LEU A 86 -17.18 -23.32 15.75
N THR A 87 -16.97 -24.63 15.65
CA THR A 87 -18.03 -25.62 15.64
C THR A 87 -18.88 -25.52 16.91
N GLY A 88 -20.20 -25.43 16.73
CA GLY A 88 -21.16 -25.25 17.83
C GLY A 88 -21.35 -23.79 18.28
N GLY A 89 -20.62 -22.84 17.68
CA GLY A 89 -20.89 -21.41 17.85
C GLY A 89 -22.10 -20.93 17.05
N ARG A 90 -22.77 -19.89 17.55
CA ARG A 90 -23.87 -19.21 16.84
C ARG A 90 -23.33 -17.98 16.12
N ILE A 91 -23.60 -17.87 14.82
CA ILE A 91 -23.26 -16.69 14.02
C ILE A 91 -24.38 -15.67 14.13
N ILE A 92 -24.05 -14.46 14.55
CA ILE A 92 -24.95 -13.30 14.64
C ILE A 92 -24.43 -12.23 13.68
N TYR A 93 -25.29 -11.81 12.76
CA TYR A 93 -25.01 -10.70 11.86
C TYR A 93 -25.39 -9.41 12.58
N GLU A 94 -24.40 -8.56 12.82
CA GLU A 94 -24.58 -7.32 13.57
C GLU A 94 -23.80 -6.21 12.87
N ASP A 95 -24.43 -5.05 12.70
CA ASP A 95 -23.72 -3.84 12.29
C ASP A 95 -23.01 -3.28 13.52
N TRP A 96 -21.70 -3.48 13.58
CA TRP A 96 -20.87 -2.83 14.61
C TRP A 96 -20.65 -1.38 14.20
N ASP A 97 -21.49 -0.50 14.75
CA ASP A 97 -21.28 0.95 14.81
C ASP A 97 -20.21 1.34 15.85
#